data_AF-A0A534ZTJ1-F1
#
_entry.id   AF-A0A534ZTJ1-F1
#
_cell.length_a   1.000
_cell.length_b   1.000
_cell.length_c   1.000
_cell.angle_alpha   90.00
_cell.angle_beta   90.00
_cell.angle_gamma   90.00
#
_symmetry.space_group_name_H-M   'P 1'
#
loop_
_entity.id
_entity.type
_entity.pdbx_description
1 polymer ?
#
loop_
_entity_poly.entity_id
_entity_poly.type
_entity_poly.pdbx_seq_one_letter_code
_entity_poly.pdbx_strand_id
1 'polypeptide(L)'
;MGQFHLSTDPLTGVTHAERTLDGLVVGAHSARRRIPLASLLRTIRRAVADPSASAAAPLVTVPPESTDPGLERESVDAFTLMSGARGRWFEADSGQAVMYRVDPAGDNALGPDTTFAAVDGALAAWTNVSGASIRLQRGSAAAPAPLRCDGVSQLVFNDPFHEIPDPVGCTGVLALGGFCTTSETDVVNGTTFYRITEGNITFNNGFGACSFWNQSNVAEVTTHELGHTIGIGHSSENDKEPDPVLKDATMYYRAHFDGRGASVHADDIAAVRFIYPGAPDDPATSDQDGDGVPDAQDNCPGMANSTQIDSDGDGEGDLCDPCPLLAGATACAPILVSRLTATLGTHSRLVWRGSITLPDGTPTTAARALLVNAGGVVVDTAMGKALSAGRLPSRLRYRSDQALITLHRARGGTYQARVVVRHPHLSMAGAPVMSASLEVGATAFTSSLSCTEMHRGRRMRCRG
;
A
#
# COMPACT_ATOMS: atom_id res chain seq x y z
N MET A 1 -1.79 4.40 29.11
CA MET A 1 -1.50 3.73 30.41
C MET A 1 -2.76 2.96 30.79
N GLY A 2 -2.74 1.62 30.85
CA GLY A 2 -3.93 0.79 31.09
C GLY A 2 -4.57 0.95 32.48
N GLN A 3 -5.60 0.15 32.79
CA GLN A 3 -6.30 0.19 34.08
C GLN A 3 -5.38 -0.20 35.26
N PHE A 4 -5.47 0.56 36.36
CA PHE A 4 -4.77 0.30 37.62
C PHE A 4 -5.79 0.14 38.75
N HIS A 5 -5.56 -0.84 39.62
CA HIS A 5 -6.24 -0.93 40.91
C HIS A 5 -5.43 -0.22 41.98
N LEU A 6 -6.08 0.57 42.83
CA LEU A 6 -5.40 1.20 43.95
C LEU A 6 -5.40 0.26 45.16
N SER A 7 -4.23 0.01 45.72
CA SER A 7 -4.08 -0.73 46.98
C SER A 7 -3.32 0.12 47.99
N THR A 8 -3.81 0.20 49.22
CA THR A 8 -3.10 0.86 50.30
C THR A 8 -2.41 -0.18 51.15
N ASP A 9 -1.10 -0.03 51.31
CA ASP A 9 -0.31 -0.92 52.15
C ASP A 9 -0.71 -0.74 53.63
N PRO A 10 -1.21 -1.78 54.31
CA PRO A 10 -1.78 -1.64 55.64
C PRO A 10 -0.73 -1.36 56.73
N LEU A 11 0.56 -1.61 56.44
CA LEU A 11 1.67 -1.39 57.39
C LEU A 11 2.33 -0.03 57.20
N THR A 12 2.43 0.43 55.95
CA THR A 12 3.15 1.68 55.60
C THR A 12 2.22 2.84 55.26
N GLY A 13 0.92 2.60 55.05
CA GLY A 13 -0.06 3.60 54.62
C GLY A 13 0.12 4.12 53.20
N VAL A 14 1.13 3.62 52.48
CA VAL A 14 1.44 4.07 51.12
C VAL A 14 0.44 3.45 50.15
N THR A 15 -0.22 4.31 49.37
CA THR A 15 -1.11 3.88 48.30
C THR A 15 -0.33 3.63 47.03
N HIS A 16 -0.50 2.45 46.48
CA HIS A 16 0.11 1.97 45.27
C HIS A 16 -0.93 1.82 44.17
N ALA A 17 -0.51 2.05 42.94
CA ALA A 17 -1.22 1.61 41.75
C ALA A 17 -0.69 0.23 41.38
N GLU A 18 -1.57 -0.76 41.36
CA GLU A 18 -1.31 -2.14 41.01
C GLU A 18 -1.92 -2.46 39.65
N ARG A 19 -1.18 -3.24 38.87
CA ARG A 19 -1.66 -3.82 37.62
C ARG A 19 -1.40 -5.32 37.66
N THR A 20 -2.46 -6.09 37.43
CA THR A 20 -2.36 -7.51 37.10
C THR A 20 -1.89 -7.59 35.65
N LEU A 21 -0.77 -8.27 35.41
CA LEU A 21 -0.38 -8.62 34.05
C LEU A 21 -1.16 -9.90 33.72
N ASP A 22 -2.28 -9.76 33.00
CA ASP A 22 -2.98 -10.90 32.44
C ASP A 22 -2.12 -11.42 31.29
N GLY A 23 -1.25 -12.38 31.61
CA GLY A 23 -0.55 -13.17 30.62
C GLY A 23 -1.54 -14.17 30.04
N LEU A 24 -1.79 -14.10 28.74
CA LEU A 24 -2.52 -15.14 28.03
C LEU A 24 -1.56 -16.33 27.78
N VAL A 25 -1.17 -17.00 28.87
CA VAL A 25 -0.56 -18.34 28.82
C VAL A 25 -1.34 -19.22 29.78
N VAL A 26 -2.02 -20.22 29.23
CA VAL A 26 -2.74 -21.23 30.01
C VAL A 26 -1.71 -22.03 30.83
N GLY A 27 -1.64 -21.76 32.14
CA GLY A 27 -0.99 -22.67 33.11
C GLY A 27 0.02 -22.12 34.12
N ALA A 28 0.33 -20.81 34.18
CA ALA A 28 1.30 -20.27 35.16
C ALA A 28 0.77 -19.07 35.96
N HIS A 29 1.15 -18.97 37.24
CA HIS A 29 0.68 -17.94 38.19
C HIS A 29 1.07 -16.51 37.75
N SER A 30 0.10 -15.59 37.70
CA SER A 30 0.23 -14.21 37.21
C SER A 30 1.14 -13.31 38.07
N ALA A 31 2.09 -12.59 37.46
CA ALA A 31 2.93 -11.60 38.15
C ALA A 31 2.21 -10.24 38.28
N ARG A 32 2.18 -9.66 39.49
CA ARG A 32 1.62 -8.31 39.74
C ARG A 32 2.72 -7.25 39.76
N ARG A 33 2.51 -6.12 39.08
CA ARG A 33 3.41 -4.95 39.15
C ARG A 33 2.79 -3.84 40.00
N ARG A 34 3.56 -3.31 40.98
CA ARG A 34 3.12 -2.33 41.98
C ARG A 34 4.01 -1.07 41.92
N ILE A 35 3.42 0.13 41.83
CA ILE A 35 4.15 1.41 41.79
C ILE A 35 3.49 2.41 42.77
N PRO A 36 4.23 3.25 43.51
CA PRO A 36 3.64 4.29 44.37
C PRO A 36 2.79 5.28 43.55
N LEU A 37 1.55 5.53 44.00
CA LEU A 37 0.59 6.40 43.31
C LEU A 37 1.14 7.83 43.11
N ALA A 38 1.89 8.34 44.08
CA ALA A 38 2.50 9.66 44.03
C ALA A 38 3.55 9.81 42.91
N SER A 39 4.19 8.72 42.49
CA SER A 39 5.12 8.73 41.35
C SER A 39 4.36 8.73 40.03
N LEU A 40 3.30 7.93 39.92
CA LEU A 40 2.43 7.88 38.73
C LEU A 40 1.80 9.25 38.43
N LEU A 41 1.20 9.89 39.44
CA LEU A 41 0.56 11.21 39.29
C LEU A 41 1.56 12.31 38.90
N ARG A 42 2.82 12.20 39.31
CA ARG A 42 3.87 13.16 38.96
C ARG A 42 4.25 13.06 37.48
N THR A 43 4.30 11.84 36.95
CA THR A 43 4.51 11.59 35.52
C THR A 43 3.37 12.15 34.69
N ILE A 44 2.12 11.90 35.10
CA ILE A 44 0.92 12.43 34.40
C ILE A 44 0.93 13.97 34.39
N ARG A 45 1.18 14.62 35.53
CA ARG A 45 1.21 16.09 35.62
C ARG A 45 2.29 16.73 34.75
N ARG A 46 3.44 16.07 34.58
CA ARG A 46 4.51 16.55 33.68
C ARG A 46 4.11 16.44 32.22
N ALA A 47 3.41 15.37 31.83
CA ALA A 47 2.94 15.18 30.47
C ALA A 47 1.84 16.19 30.08
N VAL A 48 1.00 16.60 31.03
CA VAL A 48 -0.11 17.55 30.77
C VAL A 48 0.33 19.02 30.74
N ALA A 49 1.50 19.36 31.30
CA ALA A 49 1.93 20.74 31.52
C ALA A 49 2.85 21.34 30.42
N ASP A 50 3.13 20.63 29.32
CA ASP A 50 4.01 21.12 28.25
C ASP A 50 3.23 21.90 27.17
N PRO A 51 3.39 23.23 27.04
CA PRO A 51 2.66 24.06 26.08
C PRO A 51 3.34 24.12 24.70
N SER A 52 4.47 23.43 24.48
CA SER A 52 5.22 23.43 23.21
C SER A 52 4.83 22.31 22.24
N ALA A 53 3.79 21.53 22.56
CA ALA A 53 3.24 20.49 21.70
C ALA A 53 2.41 21.10 20.53
N SER A 54 3.08 21.75 19.58
CA SER A 54 2.51 21.98 18.24
C SER A 54 2.46 20.64 17.49
N ALA A 55 1.36 20.41 16.76
CA ALA A 55 1.06 19.21 15.98
C ALA A 55 2.31 18.48 15.43
N ALA A 56 2.65 17.39 16.08
CA ALA A 56 3.51 16.34 15.57
C ALA A 56 2.73 15.02 15.70
N ALA A 57 2.80 14.23 14.64
CA ALA A 57 2.25 12.89 14.47
C ALA A 57 2.65 11.93 15.64
N PRO A 58 1.95 10.80 15.81
CA PRO A 58 1.65 10.20 17.11
C PRO A 58 2.88 9.69 17.88
N LEU A 59 3.00 10.13 19.14
CA LEU A 59 3.91 9.54 20.13
C LEU A 59 3.14 8.75 21.20
N VAL A 60 3.39 7.42 21.16
CA VAL A 60 3.51 6.44 22.25
C VAL A 60 2.25 5.97 22.99
N THR A 61 1.81 4.76 22.65
CA THR A 61 2.00 3.62 23.56
C THR A 61 2.63 2.46 22.81
N VAL A 62 3.71 1.93 23.37
CA VAL A 62 4.27 0.62 23.03
C VAL A 62 3.11 -0.39 22.94
N PRO A 63 2.91 -1.07 21.80
CA PRO A 63 1.89 -2.10 21.65
C PRO A 63 2.09 -3.19 22.74
N PRO A 64 1.03 -3.82 23.29
CA PRO A 64 1.15 -4.87 24.30
C PRO A 64 2.20 -5.95 23.94
N GLU A 65 2.33 -6.24 22.65
CA GLU A 65 3.27 -7.19 22.03
C GLU A 65 4.74 -6.86 22.33
N SER A 66 5.07 -5.59 22.58
CA SER A 66 6.45 -5.14 22.83
C SER A 66 6.88 -5.22 24.30
N THR A 67 5.96 -5.48 25.24
CA THR A 67 6.30 -5.64 26.67
C THR A 67 5.93 -6.99 27.27
N ASP A 68 5.51 -7.95 26.45
CA ASP A 68 5.25 -9.32 26.90
C ASP A 68 6.57 -10.13 26.96
N PRO A 69 7.03 -10.56 28.15
CA PRO A 69 8.25 -11.35 28.31
C PRO A 69 8.14 -12.77 27.75
N GLY A 70 7.00 -13.17 27.16
CA GLY A 70 6.82 -14.45 26.47
C GLY A 70 7.11 -14.45 24.97
N LEU A 71 7.37 -13.29 24.35
CA LEU A 71 7.65 -13.16 22.91
C LEU A 71 9.11 -12.82 22.66
N GLU A 72 10.00 -13.76 22.94
CA GLU A 72 11.34 -13.73 22.34
C GLU A 72 11.20 -13.96 20.84
N ARG A 73 11.64 -12.97 20.04
CA ARG A 73 11.53 -12.95 18.58
C ARG A 73 12.88 -13.27 17.96
N GLU A 74 12.87 -14.16 16.98
CA GLU A 74 14.06 -14.51 16.21
C GLU A 74 13.93 -13.82 14.85
N SER A 75 14.79 -12.83 14.59
CA SER A 75 14.93 -12.24 13.26
C SER A 75 15.51 -13.30 12.33
N VAL A 76 14.80 -13.64 11.27
CA VAL A 76 15.41 -14.27 10.10
C VAL A 76 15.91 -13.13 9.22
N ASP A 77 17.09 -13.25 8.62
CA ASP A 77 17.86 -12.17 7.95
C ASP A 77 17.14 -11.42 6.78
N ALA A 78 15.83 -11.61 6.57
CA ALA A 78 15.06 -10.95 5.53
C ALA A 78 13.63 -10.49 5.90
N PHE A 79 13.03 -10.97 6.99
CA PHE A 79 11.67 -10.60 7.46
C PHE A 79 11.41 -11.15 8.88
N THR A 80 10.38 -10.63 9.56
CA THR A 80 10.04 -11.04 10.93
C THR A 80 8.82 -11.97 10.95
N LEU A 81 8.94 -13.14 11.59
CA LEU A 81 7.82 -14.02 11.89
C LEU A 81 7.22 -13.68 13.27
N MET A 82 5.92 -13.92 13.44
CA MET A 82 5.30 -13.92 14.77
C MET A 82 5.99 -14.97 15.65
N SER A 83 6.56 -14.55 16.78
CA SER A 83 7.30 -15.45 17.67
C SER A 83 6.42 -16.06 18.77
N GLY A 84 6.91 -17.10 19.45
CA GLY A 84 6.13 -17.96 20.36
C GLY A 84 5.73 -19.29 19.70
N ALA A 85 4.64 -19.29 18.93
CA ALA A 85 4.22 -20.40 18.07
C ALA A 85 4.05 -19.90 16.64
N ARG A 86 5.08 -20.08 15.80
CA ARG A 86 5.07 -19.69 14.38
C ARG A 86 3.81 -20.30 13.74
N GLY A 87 2.82 -19.47 13.43
CA GLY A 87 1.51 -19.93 12.95
C GLY A 87 1.49 -19.98 11.42
N ARG A 88 0.82 -20.98 10.86
CA ARG A 88 0.54 -21.07 9.43
C ARG A 88 -0.85 -21.70 9.19
N TRP A 89 -1.59 -21.17 8.22
CA TRP A 89 -2.78 -21.84 7.67
C TRP A 89 -2.37 -22.99 6.73
N PHE A 90 -2.83 -24.21 7.02
CA PHE A 90 -2.50 -25.39 6.21
C PHE A 90 -3.39 -25.49 4.97
N GLU A 91 -4.51 -24.77 4.98
CA GLU A 91 -5.47 -24.64 3.91
C GLU A 91 -4.80 -24.21 2.59
N ALA A 92 -3.74 -23.39 2.70
CA ALA A 92 -2.91 -22.95 1.57
C ALA A 92 -2.33 -24.11 0.74
N ASP A 93 -1.92 -25.23 1.38
CA ASP A 93 -1.34 -26.38 0.66
C ASP A 93 -2.35 -27.10 -0.23
N SER A 94 -3.63 -26.98 0.11
CA SER A 94 -4.74 -27.59 -0.64
C SER A 94 -5.43 -26.58 -1.58
N GLY A 95 -4.93 -25.35 -1.64
CA GLY A 95 -5.56 -24.24 -2.37
C GLY A 95 -6.90 -23.81 -1.79
N GLN A 96 -7.23 -24.23 -0.56
CA GLN A 96 -8.43 -23.81 0.15
C GLN A 96 -8.24 -22.39 0.67
N ALA A 97 -9.28 -21.57 0.51
CA ALA A 97 -9.28 -20.20 1.01
C ALA A 97 -9.64 -20.17 2.50
N VAL A 98 -8.92 -19.32 3.24
CA VAL A 98 -9.23 -18.95 4.62
C VAL A 98 -10.35 -17.91 4.59
N MET A 99 -11.44 -18.21 5.28
CA MET A 99 -12.65 -17.38 5.29
C MET A 99 -12.67 -16.46 6.50
N TYR A 100 -12.76 -15.15 6.27
CA TYR A 100 -12.93 -14.16 7.32
C TYR A 100 -14.35 -13.63 7.35
N ARG A 101 -15.06 -13.85 8.45
CA ARG A 101 -16.38 -13.25 8.65
C ARG A 101 -16.23 -11.80 9.03
N VAL A 102 -17.11 -10.94 8.54
CA VAL A 102 -17.03 -9.50 8.81
C VAL A 102 -18.28 -9.05 9.54
N ASP A 103 -18.10 -8.19 10.55
CA ASP A 103 -19.20 -7.46 11.18
C ASP A 103 -20.03 -6.72 10.09
N PRO A 104 -21.33 -7.01 9.96
CA PRO A 104 -22.17 -6.38 8.95
C PRO A 104 -22.34 -4.87 9.12
N ALA A 105 -22.06 -4.33 10.32
CA ALA A 105 -22.16 -2.89 10.56
C ALA A 105 -21.01 -2.10 9.91
N GLY A 106 -19.83 -2.71 9.79
CA GLY A 106 -18.61 -2.04 9.37
C GLY A 106 -18.17 -0.92 10.31
N ASP A 107 -17.29 -0.04 9.81
CA ASP A 107 -16.85 1.15 10.54
C ASP A 107 -17.99 2.18 10.61
N ASN A 108 -18.25 2.72 11.81
CA ASN A 108 -19.36 3.65 12.05
C ASN A 108 -19.24 4.97 11.27
N ALA A 109 -18.03 5.41 10.92
CA ALA A 109 -17.82 6.67 10.20
C ALA A 109 -17.81 6.47 8.67
N LEU A 110 -17.29 5.35 8.18
CA LEU A 110 -17.18 5.07 6.75
C LEU A 110 -18.39 4.34 6.17
N GLY A 111 -19.13 3.61 7.01
CA GLY A 111 -20.24 2.75 6.62
C GLY A 111 -19.80 1.43 5.97
N PRO A 112 -20.71 0.45 5.90
CA PRO A 112 -20.40 -0.93 5.57
C PRO A 112 -19.82 -1.12 4.16
N ASP A 113 -20.35 -0.42 3.13
CA ASP A 113 -19.86 -0.58 1.76
C ASP A 113 -18.38 -0.17 1.62
N THR A 114 -18.03 0.98 2.21
CA THR A 114 -16.65 1.49 2.24
C THR A 114 -15.74 0.56 3.04
N THR A 115 -16.22 0.06 4.18
CA THR A 115 -15.48 -0.89 5.01
C THR A 115 -15.23 -2.20 4.27
N PHE A 116 -16.25 -2.77 3.62
CA PHE A 116 -16.09 -4.03 2.89
C PHE A 116 -15.15 -3.88 1.71
N ALA A 117 -15.19 -2.76 0.98
CA ALA A 117 -14.22 -2.49 -0.08
C ALA A 117 -12.78 -2.41 0.45
N ALA A 118 -12.55 -1.83 1.64
CA ALA A 118 -11.24 -1.82 2.28
C ALA A 118 -10.79 -3.23 2.70
N VAL A 119 -11.69 -4.03 3.29
CA VAL A 119 -11.42 -5.42 3.68
C VAL A 119 -11.10 -6.30 2.47
N ASP A 120 -11.84 -6.12 1.38
CA ASP A 120 -11.62 -6.87 0.14
C ASP A 120 -10.29 -6.58 -0.50
N GLY A 121 -9.92 -5.29 -0.56
CA GLY A 121 -8.60 -4.89 -1.01
C GLY A 121 -7.51 -5.55 -0.17
N ALA A 122 -7.67 -5.57 1.16
CA ALA A 122 -6.67 -6.15 2.07
C ALA A 122 -6.54 -7.67 1.96
N LEU A 123 -7.67 -8.40 1.84
CA LEU A 123 -7.68 -9.84 1.57
C LEU A 123 -7.03 -10.15 0.22
N ALA A 124 -7.33 -9.34 -0.81
CA ALA A 124 -6.75 -9.48 -2.13
C ALA A 124 -5.25 -9.18 -2.14
N ALA A 125 -4.77 -8.18 -1.39
CA ALA A 125 -3.36 -7.81 -1.32
C ALA A 125 -2.47 -8.98 -0.87
N TRP A 126 -2.93 -9.80 0.08
CA TRP A 126 -2.23 -11.03 0.49
C TRP A 126 -2.46 -12.22 -0.46
N THR A 127 -3.67 -12.35 -0.99
CA THR A 127 -4.04 -13.47 -1.90
C THR A 127 -3.34 -13.38 -3.25
N ASN A 128 -3.11 -12.17 -3.73
CA ASN A 128 -2.54 -11.90 -5.06
C ASN A 128 -1.02 -11.79 -5.04
N VAL A 129 -0.36 -12.12 -3.92
CA VAL A 129 1.11 -12.16 -3.89
C VAL A 129 1.59 -13.31 -4.76
N SER A 130 2.15 -12.96 -5.92
CA SER A 130 2.79 -13.92 -6.80
C SER A 130 3.82 -14.76 -6.03
N GLY A 131 3.96 -16.04 -6.34
CA GLY A 131 4.81 -16.99 -5.62
C GLY A 131 4.32 -17.39 -4.22
N ALA A 132 3.15 -16.93 -3.76
CA ALA A 132 2.54 -17.35 -2.50
C ALA A 132 1.22 -18.13 -2.71
N SER A 133 0.98 -19.17 -1.91
CA SER A 133 -0.19 -20.06 -2.04
C SER A 133 -1.39 -19.68 -1.17
N ILE A 134 -1.23 -18.72 -0.25
CA ILE A 134 -2.30 -18.33 0.67
C ILE A 134 -3.45 -17.65 -0.07
N ARG A 135 -4.68 -18.06 0.22
CA ARG A 135 -5.90 -17.43 -0.32
C ARG A 135 -6.78 -16.99 0.82
N LEU A 136 -7.09 -15.70 0.88
CA LEU A 136 -7.95 -15.11 1.89
C LEU A 136 -9.22 -14.61 1.22
N GLN A 137 -10.38 -14.90 1.81
CA GLN A 137 -11.66 -14.51 1.25
C GLN A 137 -12.62 -14.04 2.32
N ARG A 138 -13.51 -13.11 1.93
CA ARG A 138 -14.58 -12.67 2.81
C ARG A 138 -15.61 -13.77 2.92
N GLY A 139 -15.85 -14.22 4.15
CA GLY A 139 -16.91 -15.14 4.50
C GLY A 139 -18.27 -14.45 4.65
N SER A 140 -19.25 -15.20 5.15
CA SER A 140 -20.55 -14.65 5.52
C SER A 140 -20.43 -13.60 6.63
N ALA A 141 -21.37 -12.65 6.67
CA ALA A 141 -21.49 -11.73 7.80
C ALA A 141 -21.64 -12.48 9.14
N ALA A 142 -21.04 -11.94 10.20
CA ALA A 142 -21.17 -12.46 11.56
C ALA A 142 -21.39 -11.32 12.54
N ALA A 143 -22.22 -11.56 13.57
CA ALA A 143 -22.34 -10.64 14.69
C ALA A 143 -20.97 -10.52 15.40
N PRO A 144 -20.56 -9.32 15.85
CA PRO A 144 -19.26 -9.14 16.48
C PRO A 144 -19.13 -10.02 17.74
N ALA A 145 -17.96 -10.62 17.93
CA ALA A 145 -17.59 -11.40 19.10
C ALA A 145 -16.28 -10.86 19.72
N PRO A 146 -16.05 -11.03 21.04
CA PRO A 146 -14.79 -10.63 21.66
C PRO A 146 -13.61 -11.43 21.12
N LEU A 147 -12.40 -10.89 21.19
CA LEU A 147 -11.15 -11.58 20.83
C LEU A 147 -10.94 -12.83 21.69
N ARG A 148 -11.33 -13.99 21.14
CA ARG A 148 -11.21 -15.32 21.75
C ARG A 148 -10.83 -16.34 20.67
N CYS A 149 -10.58 -17.58 21.09
CA CYS A 149 -10.43 -18.70 20.16
C CYS A 149 -11.73 -19.52 20.16
N ASP A 150 -12.72 -19.13 19.36
CA ASP A 150 -14.03 -19.79 19.27
C ASP A 150 -14.24 -20.61 17.99
N GLY A 151 -13.21 -20.67 17.14
CA GLY A 151 -13.19 -21.36 15.85
C GLY A 151 -13.71 -20.52 14.69
N VAL A 152 -13.89 -19.21 14.86
CA VAL A 152 -14.39 -18.32 13.81
C VAL A 152 -13.41 -17.17 13.56
N SER A 153 -12.77 -17.16 12.39
CA SER A 153 -11.97 -16.00 11.97
C SER A 153 -12.88 -14.81 11.67
N GLN A 154 -12.70 -13.70 12.39
CA GLN A 154 -13.58 -12.53 12.30
C GLN A 154 -12.86 -11.18 12.25
N LEU A 155 -13.42 -10.25 11.47
CA LEU A 155 -13.12 -8.82 11.53
C LEU A 155 -14.27 -8.09 12.24
N VAL A 156 -13.95 -7.45 13.37
CA VAL A 156 -14.86 -6.66 14.20
C VAL A 156 -14.48 -5.19 14.13
N PHE A 157 -15.48 -4.31 14.01
CA PHE A 157 -15.25 -2.87 13.93
C PHE A 157 -15.79 -2.13 15.15
N ASN A 158 -15.17 -0.99 15.47
CA ASN A 158 -15.60 -0.06 16.51
C ASN A 158 -15.47 -0.60 17.96
N ASP A 159 -14.60 -1.58 18.18
CA ASP A 159 -14.30 -2.20 19.48
C ASP A 159 -15.50 -2.26 20.45
N PRO A 160 -16.56 -3.02 20.10
CA PRO A 160 -17.80 -3.06 20.88
C PRO A 160 -17.63 -3.71 22.26
N PHE A 161 -16.48 -4.35 22.50
CA PHE A 161 -16.16 -5.05 23.74
C PHE A 161 -15.12 -4.32 24.60
N HIS A 162 -14.66 -3.13 24.17
CA HIS A 162 -13.67 -2.30 24.88
C HIS A 162 -12.36 -3.05 25.17
N GLU A 163 -11.89 -3.81 24.19
CA GLU A 163 -10.67 -4.60 24.25
C GLU A 163 -9.43 -3.73 23.98
N ILE A 164 -9.62 -2.60 23.30
CA ILE A 164 -8.58 -1.63 22.95
C ILE A 164 -8.86 -0.32 23.69
N PRO A 165 -7.85 0.33 24.32
CA PRO A 165 -8.07 1.64 24.91
C PRO A 165 -8.48 2.69 23.87
N ASP A 166 -9.53 3.45 24.18
CA ASP A 166 -10.00 4.55 23.32
C ASP A 166 -8.85 5.52 22.95
N PRO A 167 -8.84 6.06 21.72
CA PRO A 167 -7.79 6.97 21.28
C PRO A 167 -7.84 8.32 22.00
N VAL A 168 -6.67 8.92 22.21
CA VAL A 168 -6.54 10.27 22.78
C VAL A 168 -5.98 11.19 21.72
N GLY A 169 -6.76 12.20 21.29
CA GLY A 169 -6.29 13.19 20.33
C GLY A 169 -5.87 12.58 18.99
N CYS A 170 -6.63 11.60 18.49
CA CYS A 170 -6.32 10.84 17.28
C CYS A 170 -5.01 10.04 17.35
N THR A 171 -4.59 9.65 18.55
CA THR A 171 -3.42 8.79 18.78
C THR A 171 -3.79 7.60 19.66
N GLY A 172 -3.27 6.42 19.34
CA GLY A 172 -3.60 5.17 20.03
C GLY A 172 -3.36 3.95 19.15
N VAL A 173 -3.77 2.78 19.64
CA VAL A 173 -3.79 1.52 18.88
C VAL A 173 -4.95 1.58 17.90
N LEU A 174 -4.69 1.35 16.61
CA LEU A 174 -5.70 1.47 15.54
C LEU A 174 -6.57 0.21 15.44
N ALA A 175 -5.94 -0.95 15.57
CA ALA A 175 -6.57 -2.25 15.57
C ALA A 175 -5.66 -3.25 16.30
N LEU A 176 -6.16 -4.46 16.54
CA LEU A 176 -5.41 -5.60 17.02
C LEU A 176 -5.77 -6.83 16.18
N GLY A 177 -4.76 -7.49 15.65
CA GLY A 177 -4.84 -8.71 14.86
C GLY A 177 -4.02 -9.85 15.47
N GLY A 178 -4.53 -11.07 15.37
CA GLY A 178 -3.84 -12.24 15.88
C GLY A 178 -4.49 -13.55 15.47
N PHE A 179 -3.91 -14.66 15.91
CA PHE A 179 -4.38 -16.00 15.54
C PHE A 179 -4.35 -16.98 16.70
N CYS A 180 -5.14 -18.04 16.55
CA CYS A 180 -5.14 -19.21 17.44
C CYS A 180 -4.52 -20.41 16.72
N THR A 181 -3.73 -21.19 17.45
CA THR A 181 -3.08 -22.40 16.93
C THR A 181 -3.54 -23.67 17.63
N THR A 182 -3.26 -24.79 16.97
CA THR A 182 -3.32 -26.13 17.59
C THR A 182 -1.92 -26.70 17.78
N SER A 183 -1.83 -27.91 18.35
CA SER A 183 -0.58 -28.66 18.42
C SER A 183 -0.19 -29.36 17.10
N GLU A 184 -1.03 -29.29 16.06
CA GLU A 184 -0.69 -29.82 14.73
C GLU A 184 0.41 -28.95 14.11
N THR A 185 1.43 -29.58 13.51
CA THR A 185 2.59 -28.89 12.97
C THR A 185 2.95 -29.35 11.57
N ASP A 186 3.57 -28.45 10.81
CA ASP A 186 4.13 -28.70 9.48
C ASP A 186 5.49 -27.99 9.34
N VAL A 187 6.31 -28.38 8.37
CA VAL A 187 7.64 -27.79 8.15
C VAL A 187 7.73 -27.23 6.74
N VAL A 188 7.91 -25.91 6.65
CA VAL A 188 8.04 -25.17 5.39
C VAL A 188 9.37 -24.41 5.43
N ASN A 189 10.16 -24.52 4.35
CA ASN A 189 11.47 -23.86 4.25
C ASN A 189 12.39 -24.11 5.46
N GLY A 190 12.33 -25.31 6.03
CA GLY A 190 13.12 -25.70 7.21
C GLY A 190 12.64 -25.09 8.54
N THR A 191 11.50 -24.40 8.54
CA THR A 191 10.87 -23.83 9.75
C THR A 191 9.62 -24.61 10.12
N THR A 192 9.50 -25.00 11.39
CA THR A 192 8.27 -25.61 11.94
C THR A 192 7.22 -24.55 12.19
N PHE A 193 6.02 -24.77 11.65
CA PHE A 193 4.83 -23.98 11.88
C PHE A 193 3.74 -24.80 12.57
N TYR A 194 3.00 -24.16 13.48
CA TYR A 194 1.78 -24.69 14.09
C TYR A 194 0.58 -24.29 13.24
N ARG A 195 -0.38 -25.21 13.10
CA ARG A 195 -1.61 -24.95 12.34
C ARG A 195 -2.41 -23.85 13.00
N ILE A 196 -2.64 -22.77 12.25
CA ILE A 196 -3.64 -21.75 12.60
C ILE A 196 -5.03 -22.33 12.38
N THR A 197 -5.93 -22.04 13.31
CA THR A 197 -7.34 -22.43 13.25
C THR A 197 -8.29 -21.25 13.20
N GLU A 198 -7.82 -20.06 13.55
CA GLU A 198 -8.63 -18.86 13.67
C GLU A 198 -7.73 -17.63 13.57
N GLY A 199 -8.21 -16.59 12.88
CA GLY A 199 -7.56 -15.30 12.75
C GLY A 199 -8.57 -14.19 13.05
N ASN A 200 -8.31 -13.39 14.08
CA ASN A 200 -9.23 -12.36 14.56
C ASN A 200 -8.60 -10.98 14.48
N ILE A 201 -9.40 -10.00 14.08
CA ILE A 201 -9.03 -8.59 13.99
C ILE A 201 -10.12 -7.76 14.62
N THR A 202 -9.75 -6.86 15.53
CA THR A 202 -10.65 -5.85 16.10
C THR A 202 -10.12 -4.46 15.82
N PHE A 203 -10.91 -3.63 15.15
CA PHE A 203 -10.63 -2.21 14.96
C PHE A 203 -11.09 -1.41 16.16
N ASN A 204 -10.25 -0.47 16.61
CA ASN A 204 -10.57 0.42 17.71
C ASN A 204 -11.75 1.35 17.35
N ASN A 205 -12.44 1.84 18.36
CA ASN A 205 -13.40 2.91 18.23
C ASN A 205 -12.71 4.29 18.16
N GLY A 206 -13.48 5.35 17.92
CA GLY A 206 -13.03 6.72 18.18
C GLY A 206 -12.15 7.41 17.13
N PHE A 207 -11.62 6.68 16.13
CA PHE A 207 -10.85 7.28 15.04
C PHE A 207 -11.69 7.93 13.93
N GLY A 208 -12.99 7.64 13.86
CA GLY A 208 -13.89 8.15 12.82
C GLY A 208 -13.98 9.68 12.70
N ALA A 209 -13.62 10.42 13.74
CA ALA A 209 -13.56 11.89 13.72
C ALA A 209 -12.20 12.46 13.30
N CYS A 210 -11.20 11.60 13.10
CA CYS A 210 -9.84 12.00 12.75
C CYS A 210 -9.71 12.23 11.25
N SER A 211 -9.05 13.32 10.85
CA SER A 211 -8.96 13.71 9.44
C SER A 211 -8.22 12.71 8.55
N PHE A 212 -7.41 11.83 9.14
CA PHE A 212 -6.75 10.75 8.40
C PHE A 212 -7.64 9.52 8.24
N TRP A 213 -8.77 9.38 8.95
CA TRP A 213 -9.57 8.17 8.87
C TRP A 213 -10.40 8.17 7.58
N ASN A 214 -10.06 7.28 6.66
CA ASN A 214 -10.69 7.12 5.36
C ASN A 214 -10.52 5.67 4.87
N GLN A 215 -11.16 5.34 3.75
CA GLN A 215 -11.12 4.00 3.17
C GLN A 215 -9.71 3.46 2.94
N SER A 216 -8.81 4.27 2.38
CA SER A 216 -7.43 3.87 2.10
C SER A 216 -6.68 3.52 3.38
N ASN A 217 -6.85 4.32 4.44
CA ASN A 217 -6.14 4.10 5.69
C ASN A 217 -6.73 2.92 6.49
N VAL A 218 -8.04 2.66 6.38
CA VAL A 218 -8.63 1.42 6.91
C VAL A 218 -8.13 0.21 6.13
N ALA A 219 -7.98 0.32 4.81
CA ALA A 219 -7.42 -0.76 3.98
C ALA A 219 -5.98 -1.09 4.38
N GLU A 220 -5.13 -0.09 4.60
CA GLU A 220 -3.75 -0.26 5.09
C GLU A 220 -3.71 -0.99 6.44
N VAL A 221 -4.49 -0.52 7.42
CA VAL A 221 -4.57 -1.15 8.76
C VAL A 221 -5.11 -2.58 8.64
N THR A 222 -6.13 -2.81 7.81
CA THR A 222 -6.65 -4.16 7.59
C THR A 222 -5.59 -5.09 7.01
N THR A 223 -4.80 -4.62 6.04
CA THR A 223 -3.72 -5.42 5.44
C THR A 223 -2.67 -5.77 6.49
N HIS A 224 -2.28 -4.81 7.34
CA HIS A 224 -1.35 -5.04 8.45
C HIS A 224 -1.86 -6.12 9.41
N GLU A 225 -3.08 -5.96 9.94
CA GLU A 225 -3.61 -6.92 10.91
C GLU A 225 -3.85 -8.31 10.30
N LEU A 226 -4.24 -8.37 9.02
CA LEU A 226 -4.31 -9.65 8.30
C LEU A 226 -2.94 -10.33 8.21
N GLY A 227 -1.86 -9.57 8.05
CA GLY A 227 -0.49 -10.11 8.08
C GLY A 227 -0.21 -10.87 9.38
N HIS A 228 -0.65 -10.33 10.53
CA HIS A 228 -0.57 -11.05 11.79
C HIS A 228 -1.38 -12.35 11.77
N THR A 229 -2.63 -12.31 11.28
CA THR A 229 -3.50 -13.50 11.21
C THR A 229 -2.97 -14.62 10.30
N ILE A 230 -1.98 -14.34 9.44
CA ILE A 230 -1.32 -15.32 8.59
C ILE A 230 0.12 -15.62 9.03
N GLY A 231 0.53 -15.19 10.22
CA GLY A 231 1.80 -15.58 10.87
C GLY A 231 2.96 -14.60 10.68
N ILE A 232 2.74 -13.44 10.06
CA ILE A 232 3.78 -12.43 9.80
C ILE A 232 3.86 -11.46 10.99
N GLY A 233 5.08 -11.20 11.47
CA GLY A 233 5.34 -10.25 12.54
C GLY A 233 5.63 -8.85 12.02
N HIS A 234 5.86 -7.90 12.93
CA HIS A 234 6.28 -6.56 12.52
C HIS A 234 7.64 -6.59 11.80
N SER A 235 7.74 -5.95 10.64
CA SER A 235 9.01 -5.82 9.90
C SER A 235 10.09 -5.13 10.76
N SER A 236 9.69 -4.10 11.51
CA SER A 236 10.50 -3.39 12.50
C SER A 236 9.60 -2.69 13.53
N GLU A 237 10.09 -2.59 14.76
CA GLU A 237 9.49 -1.80 15.85
C GLU A 237 10.33 -0.55 16.19
N ASN A 238 11.26 -0.18 15.30
CA ASN A 238 12.17 0.93 15.48
C ASN A 238 11.63 2.20 14.81
N ASP A 239 11.22 3.18 15.62
CA ASP A 239 10.82 4.53 15.20
C ASP A 239 11.76 5.20 14.18
N LYS A 240 13.05 4.89 14.25
CA LYS A 240 14.09 5.44 13.40
C LYS A 240 14.71 4.37 12.50
N GLU A 241 13.90 3.42 12.04
CA GLU A 241 14.34 2.31 11.20
C GLU A 241 15.23 2.82 10.05
N PRO A 242 16.53 2.47 10.04
CA PRO A 242 17.45 2.90 8.99
C PRO A 242 17.27 2.12 7.69
N ASP A 243 16.70 0.91 7.73
CA ASP A 243 16.44 0.11 6.54
C ASP A 243 15.16 0.60 5.84
N PRO A 244 15.26 1.16 4.61
CA PRO A 244 14.09 1.65 3.90
C PRO A 244 13.11 0.53 3.52
N VAL A 245 13.57 -0.72 3.36
CA VAL A 245 12.70 -1.86 3.01
C VAL A 245 11.84 -2.26 4.20
N LEU A 246 12.46 -2.43 5.37
CA LEU A 246 11.73 -2.77 6.60
C LEU A 246 10.79 -1.63 7.00
N LYS A 247 11.23 -0.38 6.83
CA LYS A 247 10.42 0.79 7.14
C LYS A 247 9.22 0.90 6.20
N ASP A 248 9.40 0.64 4.91
CA ASP A 248 8.33 0.76 3.91
C ASP A 248 7.33 -0.39 3.94
N ALA A 249 7.64 -1.49 4.62
CA ALA A 249 6.72 -2.62 4.80
C ALA A 249 5.36 -2.20 5.35
N THR A 250 4.30 -2.83 4.88
CA THR A 250 2.96 -2.69 5.46
C THR A 250 2.94 -3.29 6.87
N MET A 251 3.75 -4.31 7.14
CA MET A 251 3.96 -4.86 8.47
C MET A 251 4.86 -4.00 9.38
N TYR A 252 5.26 -2.79 8.97
CA TYR A 252 5.89 -1.85 9.90
C TYR A 252 4.90 -1.47 11.00
N TYR A 253 5.33 -1.49 12.26
CA TYR A 253 4.43 -1.35 13.43
C TYR A 253 3.69 0.00 13.53
N ARG A 254 4.00 0.97 12.65
CA ARG A 254 3.30 2.24 12.54
C ARG A 254 2.66 2.36 11.18
N ALA A 255 1.38 2.69 11.19
CA ALA A 255 0.68 3.08 9.98
C ALA A 255 1.34 4.30 9.32
N HIS A 256 1.46 4.22 8.00
CA HIS A 256 2.07 5.22 7.12
C HIS A 256 1.09 6.30 6.73
N PHE A 257 -0.14 5.92 6.35
CA PHE A 257 -1.19 6.83 5.91
C PHE A 257 -0.75 7.76 4.76
N ASP A 258 0.06 7.24 3.85
CA ASP A 258 0.60 7.92 2.67
C ASP A 258 -0.23 7.68 1.39
N GLY A 259 -1.36 6.98 1.51
CA GLY A 259 -2.25 6.64 0.40
C GLY A 259 -1.98 5.28 -0.23
N ARG A 260 -1.10 4.46 0.36
CA ARG A 260 -0.80 3.10 -0.12
C ARG A 260 -1.98 2.13 -0.13
N GLY A 261 -3.02 2.41 0.67
CA GLY A 261 -4.21 1.56 0.72
C GLY A 261 -3.90 0.13 1.15
N ALA A 262 -4.66 -0.82 0.60
CA ALA A 262 -4.33 -2.23 0.73
C ALA A 262 -3.20 -2.60 -0.25
N SER A 263 -1.98 -2.73 0.28
CA SER A 263 -0.81 -3.13 -0.48
C SER A 263 0.16 -3.89 0.41
N VAL A 264 0.98 -4.73 -0.21
CA VAL A 264 2.12 -5.41 0.41
C VAL A 264 3.41 -4.94 -0.26
N HIS A 265 4.49 -4.89 0.50
CA HIS A 265 5.79 -4.41 0.03
C HIS A 265 6.85 -5.52 0.14
N ALA A 266 8.08 -5.22 -0.23
CA ALA A 266 9.12 -6.24 -0.44
C ALA A 266 9.36 -7.17 0.76
N ASP A 267 9.37 -6.63 2.00
CA ASP A 267 9.50 -7.44 3.23
C ASP A 267 8.27 -8.35 3.44
N ASP A 268 7.07 -7.79 3.30
CA ASP A 268 5.79 -8.51 3.42
C ASP A 268 5.70 -9.67 2.41
N ILE A 269 6.09 -9.40 1.16
CA ILE A 269 6.12 -10.36 0.05
C ILE A 269 7.12 -11.49 0.35
N ALA A 270 8.31 -11.15 0.87
CA ALA A 270 9.30 -12.14 1.26
C ALA A 270 8.77 -13.05 2.38
N ALA A 271 8.11 -12.47 3.39
CA ALA A 271 7.53 -13.21 4.50
C ALA A 271 6.42 -14.17 4.03
N VAL A 272 5.44 -13.68 3.25
CA VAL A 272 4.31 -14.52 2.83
C VAL A 272 4.72 -15.63 1.87
N ARG A 273 5.69 -15.39 0.95
CA ARG A 273 6.28 -16.44 0.10
C ARG A 273 7.03 -17.49 0.91
N PHE A 274 7.67 -17.07 2.00
CA PHE A 274 8.36 -18.00 2.88
C PHE A 274 7.41 -18.90 3.67
N ILE A 275 6.33 -18.32 4.22
CA ILE A 275 5.35 -19.07 5.02
C ILE A 275 4.44 -19.92 4.12
N TYR A 276 4.07 -19.41 2.95
CA TYR A 276 3.12 -20.02 2.02
C TYR A 276 3.72 -20.11 0.62
N PRO A 277 4.74 -20.94 0.37
CA PRO A 277 5.32 -21.04 -0.96
C PRO A 277 4.26 -21.48 -1.98
N GLY A 278 4.19 -20.76 -3.10
CA GLY A 278 3.38 -21.12 -4.27
C GLY A 278 3.96 -22.32 -5.00
N ALA A 279 3.13 -23.00 -5.78
CA ALA A 279 3.62 -24.03 -6.69
C ALA A 279 4.43 -23.35 -7.82
N PRO A 280 5.63 -23.84 -8.17
CA PRO A 280 6.50 -23.20 -9.15
C PRO A 280 5.90 -23.05 -10.56
N ASP A 281 4.76 -23.70 -10.85
CA ASP A 281 4.08 -23.66 -12.15
C ASP A 281 2.59 -23.24 -12.06
N ASP A 282 2.12 -22.67 -10.95
CA ASP A 282 0.75 -22.14 -10.88
C ASP A 282 0.69 -20.76 -11.57
N PRO A 283 -0.08 -20.59 -12.67
CA PRO A 283 -0.23 -19.30 -13.36
C PRO A 283 -0.76 -18.17 -12.47
N ALA A 284 -1.47 -18.51 -11.39
CA ALA A 284 -1.93 -17.53 -10.40
C ALA A 284 -0.77 -17.00 -9.51
N THR A 285 0.39 -17.64 -9.58
CA THR A 285 1.59 -17.30 -8.79
C THR A 285 2.83 -17.09 -9.65
N SER A 286 2.71 -17.13 -10.98
CA SER A 286 3.78 -16.77 -11.92
C SER A 286 3.78 -15.26 -12.09
N ASP A 287 4.95 -14.64 -12.06
CA ASP A 287 5.17 -13.21 -12.31
C ASP A 287 6.51 -13.12 -13.03
N GLN A 288 6.44 -13.10 -14.37
CA GLN A 288 7.60 -13.24 -15.24
C GLN A 288 8.50 -12.01 -15.20
N ASP A 289 7.93 -10.82 -15.05
CA ASP A 289 8.67 -9.56 -15.08
C ASP A 289 9.00 -8.99 -13.70
N GLY A 290 8.47 -9.60 -12.64
CA GLY A 290 8.80 -9.35 -11.25
C GLY A 290 8.19 -8.07 -10.69
N ASP A 291 7.07 -7.61 -11.24
CA ASP A 291 6.44 -6.36 -10.86
C ASP A 291 5.46 -6.48 -9.67
N GLY A 292 5.21 -7.70 -9.21
CA GLY A 292 4.32 -8.02 -8.09
C GLY A 292 2.89 -8.35 -8.50
N VAL A 293 2.55 -8.31 -9.78
CA VAL A 293 1.25 -8.72 -10.34
C VAL A 293 1.41 -10.08 -11.01
N PRO A 294 0.59 -11.09 -10.69
CA PRO A 294 0.70 -12.38 -11.36
C PRO A 294 0.38 -12.29 -12.85
N ASP A 295 1.09 -13.02 -13.71
CA ASP A 295 0.95 -13.05 -15.18
C ASP A 295 -0.51 -13.24 -15.64
N ALA A 296 -1.34 -13.93 -14.85
CA ALA A 296 -2.75 -14.17 -15.13
C ALA A 296 -3.67 -12.94 -14.89
N GLN A 297 -3.21 -11.97 -14.09
CA GLN A 297 -3.89 -10.72 -13.75
C GLN A 297 -3.16 -9.48 -14.30
N ASP A 298 -1.96 -9.68 -14.84
CA ASP A 298 -1.11 -8.63 -15.38
C ASP A 298 -1.53 -8.24 -16.79
N ASN A 299 -1.81 -6.95 -17.01
CA ASN A 299 -2.12 -6.40 -18.33
C ASN A 299 -0.86 -6.14 -19.19
N CYS A 300 0.35 -6.33 -18.65
CA CYS A 300 1.62 -6.40 -19.38
C CYS A 300 2.58 -7.50 -18.87
N PRO A 301 2.27 -8.82 -19.02
CA PRO A 301 3.01 -9.95 -18.41
C PRO A 301 4.52 -10.09 -18.71
N GLY A 302 5.08 -9.25 -19.57
CA GLY A 302 6.50 -9.25 -19.92
C GLY A 302 7.19 -7.90 -19.74
N MET A 303 6.50 -6.90 -19.19
CA MET A 303 7.04 -5.57 -18.94
C MET A 303 6.47 -4.95 -17.66
N ALA A 304 7.30 -5.00 -16.62
CA ALA A 304 6.94 -4.58 -15.28
C ALA A 304 6.19 -3.25 -15.22
N ASN A 305 4.95 -3.29 -14.74
CA ASN A 305 4.02 -2.18 -14.68
C ASN A 305 3.06 -2.29 -13.48
N SER A 306 3.58 -2.44 -12.25
CA SER A 306 2.83 -2.73 -11.02
C SER A 306 1.58 -1.89 -10.74
N THR A 307 1.48 -0.69 -11.33
CA THR A 307 0.30 0.18 -11.28
C THR A 307 -0.88 -0.26 -12.18
N GLN A 308 -0.64 -1.20 -13.10
CA GLN A 308 -1.61 -1.81 -14.01
C GLN A 308 -2.46 -0.80 -14.79
N ILE A 309 -1.88 0.35 -15.13
CA ILE A 309 -2.61 1.43 -15.82
C ILE A 309 -2.93 1.01 -17.25
N ASP A 310 -4.21 1.12 -17.60
CA ASP A 310 -4.79 0.97 -18.93
C ASP A 310 -5.66 2.22 -19.19
N SER A 311 -5.16 3.14 -20.01
CA SER A 311 -5.74 4.47 -20.21
C SER A 311 -6.94 4.49 -21.15
N ASP A 312 -7.12 3.46 -21.98
CA ASP A 312 -8.22 3.39 -22.95
C ASP A 312 -9.21 2.24 -22.71
N GLY A 313 -8.87 1.32 -21.80
CA GLY A 313 -9.76 0.31 -21.24
C GLY A 313 -9.91 -0.93 -22.11
N ASP A 314 -8.90 -1.26 -22.92
CA ASP A 314 -8.93 -2.45 -23.79
C ASP A 314 -8.33 -3.72 -23.16
N GLY A 315 -7.74 -3.60 -21.97
CA GLY A 315 -7.13 -4.69 -21.22
C GLY A 315 -5.64 -4.91 -21.49
N GLU A 316 -5.00 -4.13 -22.36
CA GLU A 316 -3.54 -4.09 -22.55
C GLU A 316 -2.98 -2.88 -21.81
N GLY A 317 -1.96 -3.07 -20.97
CA GLY A 317 -1.44 -1.96 -20.16
C GLY A 317 -0.68 -0.92 -21.00
N ASP A 318 -0.72 0.35 -20.58
CA ASP A 318 -0.14 1.50 -21.31
C ASP A 318 1.35 1.36 -21.70
N LEU A 319 2.09 0.48 -21.00
CA LEU A 319 3.50 0.19 -21.29
C LEU A 319 3.71 -0.79 -22.45
N CYS A 320 2.84 -1.79 -22.58
CA CYS A 320 2.92 -2.83 -23.59
C CYS A 320 1.97 -2.58 -24.77
N ASP A 321 0.94 -1.76 -24.57
CA ASP A 321 -0.02 -1.42 -25.60
C ASP A 321 0.64 -0.66 -26.78
N PRO A 322 0.49 -1.14 -28.04
CA PRO A 322 0.92 -0.41 -29.23
C PRO A 322 0.18 0.92 -29.47
N CYS A 323 -0.92 1.18 -28.77
CA CYS A 323 -1.83 2.31 -28.90
C CYS A 323 -2.50 2.78 -27.58
N PRO A 324 -1.76 3.27 -26.55
CA PRO A 324 -2.30 3.62 -25.21
C PRO A 324 -3.39 4.70 -25.11
N LEU A 325 -3.89 5.19 -26.23
CA LEU A 325 -4.91 6.23 -26.34
C LEU A 325 -6.04 5.79 -27.31
N LEU A 326 -6.05 4.55 -27.77
CA LEU A 326 -6.99 4.06 -28.78
C LEU A 326 -7.31 2.56 -28.57
N ALA A 327 -8.36 2.32 -27.79
CA ALA A 327 -8.77 0.98 -27.38
C ALA A 327 -8.91 -0.03 -28.54
N GLY A 328 -8.24 -1.16 -28.40
CA GLY A 328 -8.26 -2.30 -29.31
C GLY A 328 -7.47 -2.09 -30.60
N ALA A 329 -6.66 -1.04 -30.70
CA ALA A 329 -5.88 -0.75 -31.89
C ALA A 329 -4.53 -1.46 -31.87
N THR A 330 -4.31 -2.38 -32.81
CA THR A 330 -3.07 -3.15 -32.89
C THR A 330 -1.85 -2.37 -33.39
N ALA A 331 -2.02 -1.10 -33.81
CA ALA A 331 -0.94 -0.22 -34.28
C ALA A 331 -1.36 1.24 -34.42
N CYS A 332 -0.51 2.16 -33.96
CA CYS A 332 -0.68 3.61 -34.08
C CYS A 332 0.41 4.23 -34.96
N ALA A 333 0.22 5.47 -35.39
CA ALA A 333 1.20 6.13 -36.24
C ALA A 333 2.52 6.39 -35.47
N PRO A 334 3.69 6.21 -36.08
CA PRO A 334 4.95 6.33 -35.33
C PRO A 334 5.31 7.79 -35.03
N ILE A 335 5.94 8.01 -33.87
CA ILE A 335 6.65 9.25 -33.57
C ILE A 335 8.10 9.11 -34.06
N LEU A 336 8.40 9.70 -35.22
CA LEU A 336 9.65 9.53 -35.97
C LEU A 336 10.92 10.01 -35.23
N VAL A 337 10.76 10.93 -34.29
CA VAL A 337 11.84 11.39 -33.41
C VAL A 337 11.23 11.61 -32.04
N SER A 338 11.67 10.87 -31.03
CA SER A 338 11.16 11.03 -29.67
C SER A 338 12.31 11.34 -28.71
N ARG A 339 12.25 12.51 -28.06
CA ARG A 339 13.29 12.95 -27.12
C ARG A 339 12.66 13.58 -25.89
N LEU A 340 13.01 13.05 -24.73
CA LEU A 340 12.58 13.58 -23.45
C LEU A 340 13.77 14.08 -22.65
N THR A 341 13.59 15.21 -21.97
CA THR A 341 14.52 15.68 -20.95
C THR A 341 13.73 16.14 -19.74
N ALA A 342 14.11 15.65 -18.56
CA ALA A 342 13.54 16.09 -17.29
C ALA A 342 14.65 16.62 -16.36
N THR A 343 14.32 17.63 -15.57
CA THR A 343 15.15 18.12 -14.47
C THR A 343 14.33 18.02 -13.19
N LEU A 344 14.91 17.44 -12.15
CA LEU A 344 14.28 17.18 -10.85
C LEU A 344 14.82 18.13 -9.77
N GLY A 345 13.94 18.70 -8.96
CA GLY A 345 14.26 19.59 -7.84
C GLY A 345 13.13 20.57 -7.50
N THR A 346 13.47 21.71 -6.89
CA THR A 346 12.51 22.75 -6.50
C THR A 346 11.72 23.36 -7.68
N HIS A 347 12.24 23.22 -8.90
CA HIS A 347 11.59 23.64 -10.14
C HIS A 347 11.60 22.51 -11.18
N SER A 348 11.01 21.38 -10.81
CA SER A 348 10.92 20.22 -11.70
C SER A 348 10.27 20.60 -13.03
N ARG A 349 10.90 20.17 -14.12
CA ARG A 349 10.45 20.49 -15.48
C ARG A 349 10.73 19.33 -16.41
N LEU A 350 9.70 18.95 -17.17
CA LEU A 350 9.79 17.94 -18.22
C LEU A 350 9.54 18.60 -19.57
N VAL A 351 10.37 18.26 -20.55
CA VAL A 351 10.22 18.68 -21.94
C VAL A 351 10.34 17.45 -22.82
N TRP A 352 9.23 17.11 -23.47
CA TRP A 352 9.18 16.08 -24.50
C TRP A 352 9.08 16.72 -25.89
N ARG A 353 9.76 16.13 -26.87
CA ARG A 353 9.79 16.55 -28.27
C ARG A 353 9.57 15.35 -29.17
N GLY A 354 8.57 15.49 -30.04
CA GLY A 354 8.14 14.49 -31.02
C GLY A 354 8.23 15.02 -32.45
N SER A 355 8.38 14.13 -33.44
CA SER A 355 8.15 14.45 -34.85
C SER A 355 7.11 13.50 -35.42
N ILE A 356 5.99 14.02 -35.91
CA ILE A 356 4.85 13.24 -36.40
C ILE A 356 4.48 13.63 -37.83
N THR A 357 3.82 12.73 -38.54
CA THR A 357 3.19 13.01 -39.84
C THR A 357 1.68 13.01 -39.64
N LEU A 358 1.03 14.16 -39.79
CA LEU A 358 -0.43 14.25 -39.69
C LEU A 358 -1.04 14.05 -41.09
N PRO A 359 -1.98 13.10 -41.26
CA PRO A 359 -2.73 12.98 -42.51
C PRO A 359 -3.45 14.28 -42.89
N ASP A 360 -3.57 14.54 -44.19
CA ASP A 360 -4.33 15.69 -44.67
C ASP A 360 -5.80 15.59 -44.21
N GLY A 361 -6.34 16.70 -43.70
CA GLY A 361 -7.71 16.75 -43.17
C GLY A 361 -7.86 16.32 -41.71
N THR A 362 -6.80 15.89 -41.02
CA THR A 362 -6.85 15.55 -39.59
C THR A 362 -7.37 16.75 -38.77
N PRO A 363 -8.45 16.60 -37.98
CA PRO A 363 -8.91 17.64 -37.09
C PRO A 363 -7.83 18.00 -36.06
N THR A 364 -7.52 19.29 -35.92
CA THR A 364 -6.51 19.81 -34.99
C THR A 364 -7.16 20.60 -33.86
N THR A 365 -8.34 20.16 -33.45
CA THR A 365 -9.20 20.84 -32.46
C THR A 365 -8.80 20.52 -31.02
N ALA A 366 -8.20 19.35 -30.80
CA ALA A 366 -7.74 18.88 -29.49
C ALA A 366 -6.45 18.06 -29.62
N ALA A 367 -5.70 17.98 -28.53
CA ALA A 367 -4.57 17.08 -28.39
C ALA A 367 -4.39 16.62 -26.94
N ARG A 368 -3.97 15.37 -26.75
CA ARG A 368 -3.59 14.75 -25.47
C ARG A 368 -2.21 14.14 -25.61
N ALA A 369 -1.35 14.30 -24.62
CA ALA A 369 -0.08 13.57 -24.53
C ALA A 369 -0.06 12.74 -23.26
N LEU A 370 0.35 11.49 -23.40
CA LEU A 370 0.45 10.50 -22.35
C LEU A 370 1.89 9.97 -22.30
N LEU A 371 2.50 9.99 -21.12
CA LEU A 371 3.82 9.44 -20.86
C LEU A 371 3.70 8.49 -19.67
N VAL A 372 4.11 7.23 -19.85
CA VAL A 372 3.96 6.17 -18.84
C VAL A 372 5.29 5.44 -18.65
N ASN A 373 5.63 5.13 -17.41
CA ASN A 373 6.76 4.27 -17.06
C ASN A 373 6.29 3.11 -16.16
N ALA A 374 7.21 2.26 -15.70
CA ALA A 374 6.90 1.16 -14.78
C ALA A 374 6.20 1.60 -13.48
N GLY A 375 6.40 2.85 -13.05
CA GLY A 375 5.72 3.43 -11.89
C GLY A 375 4.39 4.11 -12.20
N GLY A 376 3.84 3.92 -13.40
CA GLY A 376 2.55 4.46 -13.84
C GLY A 376 2.63 5.75 -14.67
N VAL A 377 1.55 6.53 -14.62
CA VAL A 377 1.39 7.74 -15.44
C VAL A 377 2.31 8.86 -14.96
N VAL A 378 3.26 9.25 -15.81
CA VAL A 378 4.20 10.35 -15.56
C VAL A 378 3.61 11.69 -16.02
N VAL A 379 2.93 11.68 -17.16
CA VAL A 379 2.21 12.84 -17.70
C VAL A 379 0.95 12.34 -18.36
N ASP A 380 -0.19 12.87 -17.96
CA ASP A 380 -1.38 12.91 -18.79
C ASP A 380 -1.83 14.36 -18.90
N THR A 381 -1.84 14.91 -20.11
CA THR A 381 -2.28 16.29 -20.30
C THR A 381 -3.79 16.46 -20.27
N ALA A 382 -4.55 15.35 -20.27
CA ALA A 382 -5.95 15.30 -20.70
C ALA A 382 -6.14 15.94 -22.10
N MET A 383 -7.38 15.89 -22.62
CA MET A 383 -7.71 16.50 -23.90
C MET A 383 -7.69 18.04 -23.81
N GLY A 384 -6.61 18.65 -24.28
CA GLY A 384 -6.45 20.11 -24.33
C GLY A 384 -7.16 20.71 -25.54
N LYS A 385 -7.98 21.75 -25.34
CA LYS A 385 -8.61 22.49 -26.43
C LYS A 385 -7.61 23.37 -27.18
N ALA A 386 -7.75 23.48 -28.49
CA ALA A 386 -6.94 24.38 -29.31
C ALA A 386 -7.15 25.84 -28.88
N LEU A 387 -6.06 26.56 -28.61
CA LEU A 387 -6.08 27.97 -28.19
C LEU A 387 -6.26 28.97 -29.34
N SER A 388 -6.29 28.51 -30.59
CA SER A 388 -6.43 29.39 -31.77
C SER A 388 -7.21 28.70 -32.89
N ALA A 389 -8.41 29.22 -33.18
CA ALA A 389 -9.22 28.85 -34.34
C ALA A 389 -8.92 29.81 -35.51
N GLY A 390 -8.49 29.28 -36.66
CA GLY A 390 -8.45 30.04 -37.93
C GLY A 390 -7.18 29.82 -38.79
N ARG A 391 -7.40 29.26 -39.99
CA ARG A 391 -6.50 29.10 -41.17
C ARG A 391 -5.04 28.68 -40.85
N LEU A 392 -4.82 27.36 -40.80
CA LEU A 392 -3.55 26.60 -40.63
C LEU A 392 -2.32 27.47 -40.27
N PRO A 393 -2.23 27.96 -39.03
CA PRO A 393 -1.06 28.67 -38.57
C PRO A 393 0.12 27.68 -38.55
N SER A 394 1.31 28.14 -38.88
CA SER A 394 2.57 27.38 -38.75
C SER A 394 2.82 26.81 -37.33
N ARG A 395 1.95 27.15 -36.37
CA ARG A 395 2.02 26.75 -34.97
C ARG A 395 0.61 26.57 -34.38
N LEU A 396 0.33 25.38 -33.84
CA LEU A 396 -0.86 25.06 -33.04
C LEU A 396 -0.47 24.96 -31.56
N ARG A 397 -1.37 25.36 -30.66
CA ARG A 397 -1.14 25.32 -29.21
C ARG A 397 -2.37 24.77 -28.50
N TYR A 398 -2.15 23.79 -27.65
CA TYR A 398 -3.15 23.19 -26.79
C TYR A 398 -2.67 23.36 -25.36
N ARG A 399 -3.54 23.87 -24.49
CA ARG A 399 -3.21 24.08 -23.08
C ARG A 399 -4.17 23.26 -22.25
N SER A 400 -3.60 22.52 -21.31
CA SER A 400 -4.27 22.01 -20.13
C SER A 400 -3.71 22.70 -18.89
N ASP A 401 -4.25 22.35 -17.72
CA ASP A 401 -3.82 22.92 -16.45
C ASP A 401 -2.37 22.54 -16.10
N GLN A 402 -1.92 21.37 -16.58
CA GLN A 402 -0.60 20.82 -16.26
C GLN A 402 0.43 20.95 -17.39
N ALA A 403 -0.01 21.15 -18.64
CA ALA A 403 0.88 21.11 -19.79
C ALA A 403 0.55 22.12 -20.90
N LEU A 404 1.59 22.48 -21.66
CA LEU A 404 1.46 23.15 -22.94
C LEU A 404 1.98 22.23 -24.05
N ILE A 405 1.07 21.80 -24.94
CA ILE A 405 1.40 21.11 -26.19
C ILE A 405 1.49 22.16 -27.29
N THR A 406 2.55 22.10 -28.08
CA THR A 406 2.72 22.94 -29.26
C THR A 406 3.10 22.08 -30.45
N LEU A 407 2.37 22.21 -31.56
CA LEU A 407 2.73 21.58 -32.83
C LEU A 407 3.22 22.65 -33.79
N HIS A 408 4.40 22.47 -34.34
CA HIS A 408 4.96 23.37 -35.35
C HIS A 408 5.03 22.65 -36.69
N ARG A 409 4.41 23.23 -37.73
CA ARG A 409 4.47 22.66 -39.07
C ARG A 409 5.89 22.79 -39.62
N ALA A 410 6.47 21.67 -40.02
CA ALA A 410 7.75 21.61 -40.72
C ALA A 410 7.54 21.41 -42.23
N ARG A 411 8.62 21.41 -43.01
CA ARG A 411 8.56 21.14 -44.46
C ARG A 411 8.18 19.67 -44.69
N GLY A 412 7.38 19.40 -45.72
CA GLY A 412 7.01 18.04 -46.11
C GLY A 412 5.87 17.39 -45.31
N GLY A 413 4.98 18.18 -44.69
CA GLY A 413 3.77 17.65 -44.02
C GLY A 413 4.00 17.11 -42.60
N THR A 414 5.22 17.23 -42.07
CA THR A 414 5.55 16.81 -40.70
C THR A 414 5.27 17.93 -39.69
N TYR A 415 5.03 17.54 -38.44
CA TYR A 415 4.82 18.43 -37.32
C TYR A 415 5.80 18.12 -36.20
N GLN A 416 6.46 19.16 -35.70
CA GLN A 416 7.32 19.09 -34.52
C GLN A 416 6.46 19.33 -33.28
N ALA A 417 6.20 18.26 -32.53
CA ALA A 417 5.48 18.30 -31.27
C ALA A 417 6.44 18.70 -30.14
N ARG A 418 5.97 19.58 -29.25
CA ARG A 418 6.68 19.94 -28.03
C ARG A 418 5.69 20.00 -26.88
N VAL A 419 5.93 19.17 -25.87
CA VAL A 419 5.15 19.14 -24.63
C VAL A 419 6.03 19.64 -23.49
N VAL A 420 5.49 20.59 -22.72
CA VAL A 420 6.17 21.17 -21.56
C VAL A 420 5.27 21.04 -20.35
N VAL A 421 5.77 20.32 -19.34
CA VAL A 421 5.10 20.14 -18.05
C VAL A 421 5.92 20.84 -16.97
N ARG A 422 5.23 21.54 -16.06
CA ARG A 422 5.83 22.20 -14.90
C ARG A 422 5.42 21.44 -13.66
N HIS A 423 6.36 21.19 -12.76
CA HIS A 423 6.16 20.39 -11.55
C HIS A 423 5.58 18.99 -11.83
N PRO A 424 6.16 18.22 -12.77
CA PRO A 424 5.70 16.85 -13.01
C PRO A 424 5.89 16.01 -11.73
N HIS A 425 4.92 15.15 -11.43
CA HIS A 425 5.02 14.13 -10.39
C HIS A 425 5.91 13.01 -10.93
N LEU A 426 7.21 13.13 -10.72
CA LEU A 426 8.22 12.18 -11.19
C LEU A 426 8.69 11.33 -10.02
N SER A 427 8.11 10.14 -9.87
CA SER A 427 8.78 9.02 -9.22
C SER A 427 9.32 8.12 -10.31
N MET A 428 10.65 8.02 -10.44
CA MET A 428 11.29 7.33 -11.56
C MET A 428 12.44 6.43 -11.12
N ALA A 429 12.39 5.92 -9.89
CA ALA A 429 13.29 4.86 -9.46
C ALA A 429 13.12 3.64 -10.39
N GLY A 430 14.21 3.21 -11.04
CA GLY A 430 14.28 1.89 -11.68
C GLY A 430 13.75 1.74 -13.11
N ALA A 431 13.20 2.75 -13.79
CA ALA A 431 12.61 2.55 -15.14
C ALA A 431 13.53 3.02 -16.30
N PRO A 432 14.21 2.12 -17.04
CA PRO A 432 14.96 2.46 -18.24
C PRO A 432 14.08 2.67 -19.48
N VAL A 433 12.79 2.30 -19.42
CA VAL A 433 11.86 2.34 -20.57
C VAL A 433 10.60 3.11 -20.19
N MET A 434 10.06 3.87 -21.14
CA MET A 434 8.78 4.56 -21.02
C MET A 434 8.04 4.58 -22.37
N SER A 435 6.71 4.56 -22.31
CA SER A 435 5.83 4.78 -23.46
C SER A 435 5.55 6.28 -23.62
N ALA A 436 5.56 6.78 -24.85
CA ALA A 436 5.26 8.16 -25.19
C ALA A 436 4.24 8.25 -26.31
N SER A 437 3.02 8.64 -25.92
CA SER A 437 1.85 8.68 -26.79
C SER A 437 1.33 10.11 -26.98
N LEU A 438 0.82 10.40 -28.16
CA LEU A 438 0.21 11.67 -28.53
C LEU A 438 -1.02 11.43 -29.38
N GLU A 439 -2.12 12.01 -28.98
CA GLU A 439 -3.35 12.05 -29.76
C GLU A 439 -3.56 13.46 -30.30
N VAL A 440 -3.89 13.58 -31.59
CA VAL A 440 -4.28 14.84 -32.24
C VAL A 440 -5.57 14.59 -33.01
N GLY A 441 -6.67 15.21 -32.57
CA GLY A 441 -7.99 14.88 -33.10
C GLY A 441 -8.36 13.45 -32.75
N ALA A 442 -8.45 12.57 -33.75
CA ALA A 442 -8.69 11.14 -33.59
C ALA A 442 -7.49 10.29 -34.06
N THR A 443 -6.35 10.92 -34.32
CA THR A 443 -5.13 10.24 -34.76
C THR A 443 -4.18 10.10 -33.59
N ALA A 444 -3.91 8.85 -33.20
CA ALA A 444 -2.96 8.51 -32.14
C ALA A 444 -1.57 8.18 -32.71
N PHE A 445 -0.56 8.56 -31.95
CA PHE A 445 0.84 8.32 -32.24
C PHE A 445 1.54 7.74 -31.02
N THR A 446 2.49 6.82 -31.21
CA THR A 446 3.28 6.26 -30.11
C THR A 446 4.78 6.16 -30.44
N SER A 447 5.59 6.05 -29.39
CA SER A 447 7.00 5.65 -29.44
C SER A 447 7.44 5.13 -28.08
N SER A 448 8.32 4.13 -28.07
CA SER A 448 9.06 3.73 -26.88
C SER A 448 10.29 4.61 -26.70
N LEU A 449 10.63 4.93 -25.45
CA LEU A 449 11.78 5.76 -25.09
C LEU A 449 12.68 5.00 -24.13
N SER A 450 13.97 4.94 -24.42
CA SER A 450 14.99 4.48 -23.47
C SER A 450 15.56 5.67 -22.70
N CYS A 451 15.49 5.62 -21.37
CA CYS A 451 15.89 6.69 -20.46
C CYS A 451 17.23 6.41 -19.78
N THR A 452 18.00 7.48 -19.55
CA THR A 452 19.23 7.42 -18.76
C THR A 452 19.21 8.54 -17.73
N GLU A 453 19.46 8.17 -16.48
CA GLU A 453 19.66 9.13 -15.41
C GLU A 453 21.05 9.77 -15.48
N MET A 454 21.12 11.02 -15.07
CA MET A 454 22.33 11.82 -15.05
C MET A 454 22.39 12.64 -13.76
N HIS A 455 23.60 13.01 -13.34
CA HIS A 455 23.83 13.88 -12.18
C HIS A 455 23.16 13.38 -10.89
N ARG A 456 23.35 12.09 -10.55
CA ARG A 456 22.78 11.44 -9.34
C ARG A 456 21.26 11.60 -9.25
N GLY A 457 20.54 11.22 -10.32
CA GLY A 457 19.07 11.29 -10.38
C GLY A 457 18.48 12.69 -10.56
N ARG A 458 19.28 13.77 -10.66
CA ARG A 458 18.74 15.14 -10.79
C ARG A 458 18.32 15.52 -12.21
N ARG A 459 18.72 14.73 -13.21
CA ARG A 459 18.40 14.99 -14.62
C ARG A 459 18.21 13.67 -15.35
N MET A 460 17.29 13.68 -16.30
CA MET A 460 17.02 12.53 -17.15
C MET A 460 17.05 12.92 -18.62
N ARG A 461 17.50 11.97 -19.44
CA ARG A 461 17.41 12.07 -20.89
C ARG A 461 16.90 10.76 -21.46
N CYS A 462 15.85 10.82 -22.26
CA CYS A 462 15.33 9.66 -22.99
C CYS A 462 15.37 9.88 -24.50
N ARG A 463 15.49 8.78 -25.23
CA ARG A 463 15.52 8.75 -26.70
C ARG A 463 14.74 7.55 -27.22
N GLY A 464 14.01 7.76 -28.31
CA GLY A 464 13.29 6.76 -29.09
C GLY A 464 13.52 7.00 -30.57
#